data_AF-A0A662GYD8-F1
#
_entry.id   AF-A0A662GYD8-F1
#
_cell.length_a   1.000
_cell.length_b   1.000
_cell.length_c   1.000
_cell.angle_alpha   90.00
_cell.angle_beta   90.00
_cell.angle_gamma   90.00
#
_symmetry.space_group_name_H-M   'P 1'
#
loop_
_entity.id
_entity.type
_entity.pdbx_description
1 polymer ?
#
loop_
_entity_poly.entity_id
_entity_poly.type
_entity_poly.pdbx_seq_one_letter_code
_entity_poly.pdbx_strand_id
1 'polypeptide(L)'
;MFSTTYIPYVVVWLITAKCNLNCKHCYAKQYLEVEELSLKEKLKLAKEIGELGIEWVAISGGEPLIHKDLIPVIEKLRDYDVGVSISSNATVVDENVARKLSRLDVYVYVSIDGPE
;
A
#
# COMPACT_ATOMS: atom_id res chain seq x y z
N MET A 1 29.56 -21.18 4.66
CA MET A 1 28.90 -20.74 3.41
C MET A 1 27.88 -19.68 3.80
N PHE A 2 28.31 -18.43 3.95
CA PHE A 2 27.41 -17.33 4.30
C PHE A 2 26.66 -16.96 3.03
N SER A 3 25.38 -17.33 2.93
CA SER A 3 24.49 -16.80 1.91
C SER A 3 24.23 -15.33 2.25
N THR A 4 24.92 -14.41 1.57
CA THR A 4 24.67 -12.97 1.67
C THR A 4 23.41 -12.62 0.86
N THR A 5 22.25 -13.11 1.29
CA THR A 5 20.97 -12.67 0.74
C THR A 5 20.53 -11.44 1.54
N TYR A 6 20.67 -10.26 0.94
CA TYR A 6 20.16 -9.02 1.51
C TYR A 6 18.66 -8.94 1.22
N ILE A 7 17.83 -9.25 2.22
CA ILE A 7 16.38 -9.10 2.15
C ILE A 7 16.04 -7.70 2.69
N PRO A 8 15.27 -6.88 1.95
CA PRO A 8 14.86 -5.58 2.45
C PRO A 8 13.89 -5.76 3.62
N TYR A 9 14.04 -4.92 4.64
CA TYR A 9 13.10 -4.89 5.77
C TYR A 9 11.73 -4.32 5.34
N VAL A 10 11.71 -3.29 4.48
CA VAL A 10 10.49 -2.64 3.98
C VAL A 10 10.45 -2.63 2.46
N VAL A 11 9.27 -2.90 1.90
CA VAL A 11 8.92 -2.58 0.51
C VAL A 11 7.93 -1.41 0.47
N VAL A 12 8.24 -0.39 -0.32
CA VAL A 12 7.28 0.68 -0.64
C VAL A 12 6.57 0.30 -1.93
N TRP A 13 5.26 0.09 -1.88
CA TRP A 13 4.48 -0.37 -3.02
C TRP A 13 3.46 0.68 -3.44
N LEU A 14 3.66 1.25 -4.63
CA LEU A 14 2.66 2.04 -5.35
C LEU A 14 1.55 1.12 -5.90
N ILE A 15 0.42 0.98 -5.20
CA ILE A 15 -0.64 0.04 -5.60
C ILE A 15 -1.46 0.56 -6.80
N THR A 16 -1.55 1.88 -6.93
CA THR A 16 -2.16 2.61 -8.05
C THR A 16 -1.49 3.97 -8.21
N ALA A 17 -1.46 4.53 -9.42
CA ALA A 17 -1.11 5.93 -9.64
C ALA A 17 -2.33 6.87 -9.56
N LYS A 18 -3.55 6.32 -9.59
CA LYS A 18 -4.81 7.07 -9.62
C LYS A 18 -5.11 7.66 -8.25
N CYS A 19 -5.55 8.91 -8.23
CA CYS A 19 -5.91 9.65 -7.02
C CYS A 19 -7.19 10.44 -7.29
N ASN A 20 -7.99 10.66 -6.24
CA ASN A 20 -9.13 11.57 -6.29
C ASN A 20 -8.73 13.05 -6.10
N LEU A 21 -7.44 13.34 -5.90
CA LEU A 21 -6.84 14.68 -5.84
C LEU A 21 -5.77 14.86 -6.93
N ASN A 22 -5.26 16.09 -7.12
CA ASN A 22 -4.25 16.44 -8.13
C ASN A 22 -3.21 17.44 -7.58
N CYS A 23 -2.51 17.05 -6.51
CA CYS A 23 -1.55 17.91 -5.81
C CYS A 23 -0.39 18.34 -6.74
N LYS A 24 0.06 19.60 -6.60
CA LYS A 24 1.13 20.18 -7.44
C LYS A 24 2.49 19.48 -7.29
N HIS A 25 2.74 18.88 -6.12
CA HIS A 25 4.00 18.23 -5.75
C HIS A 25 3.96 16.69 -5.89
N CYS A 26 2.88 16.12 -6.45
CA CYS A 26 2.67 14.68 -6.48
C CYS A 26 3.65 13.95 -7.42
N TYR A 27 4.52 13.11 -6.85
CA TYR A 27 5.44 12.26 -7.62
C TYR A 27 4.72 11.09 -8.31
N ALA A 28 3.60 10.59 -7.76
CA ALA A 28 2.91 9.41 -8.29
C ALA A 28 2.24 9.69 -9.66
N LYS A 29 1.96 10.95 -9.97
CA LYS A 29 1.30 11.39 -11.21
C LYS A 29 2.04 10.96 -12.47
N GLN A 30 3.37 10.84 -12.42
CA GLN A 30 4.18 10.43 -13.58
C GLN A 30 3.92 8.97 -14.01
N TYR A 31 3.25 8.17 -13.17
CA TYR A 31 2.97 6.75 -13.44
C TYR A 31 1.51 6.50 -13.88
N LEU A 32 0.71 7.53 -14.17
CA LEU A 32 -0.70 7.36 -14.56
C LEU A 32 -0.90 6.53 -15.83
N GLU A 33 0.05 6.58 -16.75
CA GLU A 33 0.02 5.83 -18.02
C GLU A 33 0.68 4.44 -17.90
N VAL A 34 1.17 4.06 -16.71
CA VAL A 34 1.73 2.74 -16.48
C VAL A 34 0.59 1.74 -16.22
N GLU A 35 0.65 0.61 -16.90
CA GLU A 35 -0.32 -0.47 -16.69
C GLU A 35 -0.23 -1.00 -15.25
N GLU A 36 -1.36 -1.02 -14.56
CA GLU A 36 -1.46 -1.53 -13.19
C GLU A 36 -1.50 -3.06 -13.18
N LEU A 37 -0.84 -3.67 -12.20
CA LEU A 37 -0.93 -5.12 -11.98
C LEU A 37 -2.40 -5.54 -11.82
N SER A 38 -2.78 -6.65 -12.45
CA SER A 38 -4.05 -7.31 -12.18
C SER A 38 -4.13 -7.79 -10.72
N LEU A 39 -5.33 -8.02 -10.19
CA LEU A 39 -5.49 -8.58 -8.83
C LEU A 39 -4.67 -9.87 -8.64
N LYS A 40 -4.64 -10.75 -9.65
CA LYS A 40 -3.86 -11.99 -9.60
C LYS A 40 -2.36 -11.72 -9.43
N GLU A 41 -1.83 -10.74 -10.14
CA GLU A 41 -0.41 -10.35 -10.04
C GLU A 41 -0.10 -9.66 -8.72
N LYS A 42 -1.00 -8.80 -8.22
CA LYS A 42 -0.86 -8.19 -6.90
C LYS A 42 -0.81 -9.26 -5.79
N LEU A 43 -1.72 -10.23 -5.81
CA LEU A 43 -1.72 -11.32 -4.82
C LEU A 43 -0.49 -12.22 -4.95
N LYS A 44 0.02 -12.43 -6.16
CA LYS A 44 1.29 -13.14 -6.39
C LYS A 44 2.46 -12.37 -5.77
N LEU A 45 2.55 -11.06 -6.00
CA LEU A 45 3.59 -10.21 -5.42
C LEU A 45 3.51 -10.19 -3.89
N ALA A 46 2.31 -10.07 -3.31
CA ALA A 46 2.13 -10.14 -1.85
C ALA A 46 2.61 -11.48 -1.27
N LYS A 47 2.34 -12.59 -1.97
CA LYS A 47 2.88 -13.91 -1.61
C LYS A 47 4.41 -13.95 -1.70
N GLU A 48 5.00 -13.45 -2.77
CA GLU A 48 6.46 -13.43 -2.96
C GLU A 48 7.15 -12.58 -1.86
N ILE A 49 6.55 -11.43 -1.50
CA ILE A 49 7.02 -10.59 -0.38
C ILE A 49 7.03 -11.39 0.93
N GLY A 50 5.93 -12.08 1.25
CA GLY A 50 5.82 -12.89 2.45
C GLY A 50 6.79 -14.08 2.48
N GLU A 51 6.94 -14.79 1.36
CA GLU A 51 7.86 -15.93 1.24
C GLU A 51 9.35 -15.53 1.34
N LEU A 52 9.67 -14.28 0.98
CA LEU A 52 11.01 -13.72 1.16
C LEU A 52 11.30 -13.32 2.61
N GLY A 53 10.31 -13.31 3.51
CA GLY A 53 10.48 -12.87 4.90
C GLY A 53 10.63 -11.36 5.06
N ILE A 54 10.03 -10.57 4.15
CA ILE A 54 9.98 -9.11 4.28
C ILE A 54 9.00 -8.75 5.40
N GLU A 55 9.43 -7.91 6.34
CA GLU A 55 8.64 -7.64 7.55
C GLU A 55 7.57 -6.56 7.35
N TRP A 56 7.76 -5.64 6.39
CA TRP A 56 6.85 -4.50 6.22
C TRP A 56 6.57 -4.13 4.77
N VAL A 57 5.31 -3.77 4.49
CA VAL A 57 4.91 -3.13 3.24
C VAL A 57 4.26 -1.78 3.53
N ALA A 58 4.87 -0.72 2.99
CA ALA A 58 4.29 0.61 2.95
C ALA A 58 3.53 0.78 1.63
N ILE A 59 2.22 0.58 1.67
CA ILE A 59 1.33 0.80 0.55
C ILE A 59 1.13 2.32 0.35
N SER A 60 1.38 2.76 -0.87
CA SER A 60 1.27 4.15 -1.30
C SER A 60 0.63 4.19 -2.70
N GLY A 61 0.69 5.34 -3.35
CA GLY A 61 0.25 5.56 -4.71
C GLY A 61 -1.08 6.28 -4.76
N GLY A 62 -1.23 7.13 -5.78
CA GLY A 62 -2.27 8.16 -5.88
C GLY A 62 -3.09 8.33 -4.61
N GLU A 63 -4.23 7.63 -4.52
CA GLU A 63 -4.87 7.33 -3.24
C GLU A 63 -5.11 5.81 -3.11
N PRO A 64 -4.54 5.10 -2.11
CA PRO A 64 -4.76 3.67 -1.96
C PRO A 64 -6.20 3.31 -1.64
N LEU A 65 -6.91 4.13 -0.83
CA LEU A 65 -8.25 3.81 -0.34
C LEU A 65 -9.33 3.79 -1.43
N ILE A 66 -9.08 4.37 -2.60
CA ILE A 66 -10.01 4.27 -3.75
C ILE A 66 -9.77 3.00 -4.57
N HIS A 67 -8.70 2.24 -4.30
CA HIS A 67 -8.39 1.05 -5.08
C HIS A 67 -9.16 -0.17 -4.57
N LYS A 68 -10.02 -0.72 -5.44
CA LYS A 68 -10.79 -1.96 -5.19
C LYS A 68 -9.99 -3.18 -4.70
N ASP A 69 -8.71 -3.27 -5.04
CA ASP A 69 -7.86 -4.45 -4.73
C ASP A 69 -7.07 -4.25 -3.43
N LEU A 70 -7.18 -3.10 -2.76
CA LEU A 70 -6.39 -2.79 -1.55
C LEU A 70 -6.59 -3.84 -0.46
N ILE A 71 -7.84 -4.13 -0.11
CA ILE A 71 -8.14 -5.03 1.01
C ILE A 71 -7.66 -6.46 0.74
N PRO A 72 -7.96 -7.10 -0.42
CA PRO A 72 -7.43 -8.42 -0.72
C PRO A 72 -5.89 -8.50 -0.65
N VAL A 73 -5.20 -7.43 -1.06
CA VAL A 73 -3.73 -7.36 -0.97
C VAL A 73 -3.27 -7.29 0.48
N ILE A 74 -3.91 -6.47 1.32
CA ILE A 74 -3.58 -6.37 2.75
C ILE A 74 -3.83 -7.70 3.45
N GLU A 75 -4.99 -8.32 3.24
CA GLU A 75 -5.31 -9.64 3.79
C GLU A 75 -4.24 -10.66 3.37
N LYS A 76 -3.80 -10.61 2.10
CA LYS A 76 -2.77 -11.53 1.63
C LYS A 76 -1.40 -11.30 2.24
N LEU A 77 -1.02 -10.05 2.53
CA LEU A 77 0.21 -9.73 3.25
C LEU A 77 0.14 -10.22 4.71
N ARG A 78 -1.02 -10.07 5.34
CA ARG A 78 -1.26 -10.55 6.71
C ARG A 78 -1.21 -12.06 6.87
N ASP A 79 -1.56 -12.84 5.83
CA ASP A 79 -1.37 -14.30 5.82
C ASP A 79 0.09 -14.73 6.10
N TYR A 80 1.06 -13.84 5.85
CA TYR A 80 2.50 -14.08 6.04
C TYR A 80 3.09 -13.21 7.17
N ASP A 81 2.24 -12.72 8.09
CA ASP A 81 2.65 -11.86 9.22
C ASP A 81 3.36 -10.55 8.81
N VAL A 82 3.18 -10.11 7.55
CA VAL A 82 3.78 -8.86 7.06
C VAL A 82 3.04 -7.66 7.65
N GLY A 83 3.76 -6.73 8.24
CA GLY A 83 3.24 -5.45 8.71
C GLY A 83 2.83 -4.54 7.55
N VAL A 84 1.75 -3.77 7.72
CA VAL A 84 1.22 -2.91 6.66
C VAL A 84 0.99 -1.49 7.16
N SER A 85 1.48 -0.53 6.38
CA SER A 85 1.06 0.87 6.48
C SER A 85 0.49 1.39 5.17
N ILE A 86 -0.46 2.33 5.24
CA ILE A 86 -0.97 3.07 4.09
C ILE A 86 -0.65 4.56 4.22
N SER A 87 -0.26 5.20 3.12
CA SER A 87 -0.25 6.67 2.99
C SER A 87 -1.53 7.12 2.29
N SER A 88 -2.33 7.97 2.93
CA SER A 88 -3.64 8.40 2.42
C SER A 88 -3.88 9.90 2.61
N ASN A 89 -4.63 10.49 1.69
CA ASN A 89 -5.19 11.84 1.83
C ASN A 89 -6.42 11.89 2.76
N ALA A 90 -6.89 10.73 3.24
CA ALA A 90 -8.01 10.54 4.16
C ALA A 90 -9.38 11.10 3.72
N THR A 91 -9.52 11.62 2.50
CA THR A 91 -10.76 12.26 2.03
C THR A 91 -11.94 11.29 1.84
N VAL A 92 -11.66 9.99 1.75
CA VAL A 92 -12.65 8.92 1.58
C VAL A 92 -12.77 8.02 2.82
N VAL A 93 -12.14 8.40 3.93
CA VAL A 93 -12.23 7.63 5.17
C VAL A 93 -13.57 7.90 5.84
N ASP A 94 -14.37 6.85 5.97
CA ASP A 94 -15.55 6.81 6.83
C ASP A 94 -15.37 5.80 7.98
N GLU A 95 -16.40 5.64 8.81
CA GLU A 95 -16.37 4.70 9.93
C GLU A 95 -16.15 3.25 9.48
N ASN A 96 -16.69 2.86 8.33
CA ASN A 96 -16.57 1.51 7.80
C ASN A 96 -15.13 1.23 7.34
N VAL A 97 -14.53 2.15 6.58
CA VAL A 97 -13.13 2.10 6.17
C VAL A 97 -12.22 2.06 7.41
N ALA A 98 -12.42 2.97 8.37
CA ALA A 98 -11.63 3.01 9.59
C ALA A 98 -11.70 1.70 10.39
N ARG A 99 -12.90 1.14 10.58
CA ARG A 99 -13.08 -0.16 11.26
C ARG A 99 -12.40 -1.30 10.51
N LYS A 100 -12.45 -1.30 9.18
CA LYS A 100 -11.83 -2.33 8.35
C LYS A 100 -10.30 -2.28 8.45
N LEU A 101 -9.71 -1.10 8.35
CA LEU A 101 -8.27 -0.89 8.51
C LEU A 101 -7.80 -1.27 9.92
N SER A 102 -8.56 -0.89 10.95
CA SER A 102 -8.26 -1.25 12.34
C SER A 102 -8.28 -2.77 12.57
N ARG A 103 -9.26 -3.49 12.00
CA ARG A 103 -9.32 -4.96 12.10
C ARG A 103 -8.14 -5.66 11.42
N LEU A 104 -7.58 -5.05 10.38
CA LEU A 104 -6.41 -5.53 9.67
C LEU A 104 -5.09 -5.00 10.27
N ASP A 105 -5.17 -4.31 11.41
CA ASP A 105 -4.04 -3.72 12.13
C ASP A 105 -3.19 -2.77 11.24
N VAL A 106 -3.85 -2.05 10.32
CA VAL A 106 -3.15 -1.20 9.35
C VAL A 106 -2.74 0.12 10.00
N TYR A 107 -1.47 0.49 9.86
CA TYR A 107 -0.97 1.81 10.23
C TYR A 107 -1.33 2.83 9.15
N VAL A 108 -1.92 3.96 9.52
CA VAL A 108 -2.38 4.98 8.57
C VAL A 108 -1.55 6.25 8.72
N TYR A 109 -0.83 6.63 7.67
CA TYR A 109 -0.20 7.93 7.54
C TYR A 109 -1.13 8.88 6.78
N VAL A 110 -1.51 9.99 7.40
CA VAL A 110 -2.40 11.00 6.80
C VAL A 110 -1.57 12.17 6.31
N SER A 111 -1.74 12.53 5.04
CA SER A 111 -1.06 13.68 4.43
C SER A 111 -1.67 14.99 4.89
N ILE A 112 -0.90 15.84 5.59
CA ILE A 112 -1.28 17.18 6.04
C ILE A 112 -0.18 18.16 5.61
N ASP A 113 -0.50 19.07 4.67
CA ASP A 113 0.48 19.99 4.06
C ASP A 113 0.51 21.39 4.72
N GLY A 114 -0.31 21.63 5.74
CA GLY A 114 -0.35 22.89 6.49
C GLY A 114 -1.69 23.09 7.22
N PRO A 115 -1.77 24.08 8.13
CA PRO A 115 -3.05 24.57 8.63
C PRO A 115 -3.82 25.30 7.53
N GLU A 116 -5.13 25.50 7.75
CA GLU A 116 -5.92 26.50 7.00
C GLU A 116 -5.40 27.92 7.22
#